data_AF-A0A8X7S8R1-F1
#
_entry.id   AF-A0A8X7S8R1-F1
#
_cell.length_a   1.000
_cell.length_b   1.000
_cell.length_c   1.000
_cell.angle_alpha   90.00
_cell.angle_beta   90.00
_cell.angle_gamma   90.00
#
_symmetry.space_group_name_H-M   'P 1'
#
loop_
_entity.id
_entity.type
_entity.pdbx_description
1 polymer ?
#
loop_
_entity_poly.entity_id
_entity_poly.type
_entity_poly.pdbx_seq_one_letter_code
_entity_poly.pdbx_strand_id
1 'polypeptide(L)'
;MSLHLTNVVVEEEIKVTCVPTELSPCLPAVQTRSNPSTECCVKLKEQQSCLCGYIYKPVFGPYLKNAQNVLMTCGVPYPTC
;
A
#
# COMPACT_ATOMS: atom_id res chain seq x y z
N MET A 1 40.48 -10.16 26.88
CA MET A 1 40.10 -10.43 25.48
C MET A 1 38.66 -10.92 25.51
N SER A 2 37.70 -10.00 25.42
CA SER A 2 36.28 -10.34 25.48
C SER A 2 35.72 -10.16 24.07
N LEU A 3 35.38 -11.26 23.41
CA LEU A 3 34.66 -11.25 22.15
C LEU A 3 33.20 -11.60 22.46
N HIS A 4 32.35 -10.59 22.27
CA HIS A 4 30.91 -10.65 22.46
C HIS A 4 30.26 -11.66 21.52
N LEU A 5 29.35 -12.48 22.06
CA LEU A 5 28.32 -13.14 21.28
C LEU A 5 27.37 -12.04 20.75
N THR A 6 27.36 -11.80 19.44
CA THR A 6 26.29 -11.04 18.80
C THR A 6 25.31 -12.00 18.17
N ASN A 7 24.18 -12.19 18.84
CA ASN A 7 22.97 -12.77 18.26
C ASN A 7 22.60 -11.96 17.01
N VAL A 8 22.79 -12.55 15.84
CA VAL A 8 22.21 -12.04 14.60
C VAL A 8 20.71 -12.28 14.69
N VAL A 9 19.96 -11.23 15.01
CA VAL A 9 18.52 -11.21 14.80
C VAL A 9 18.34 -11.14 13.28
N VAL A 10 18.00 -12.28 12.67
CA VAL A 10 17.44 -12.26 11.33
C VAL A 10 16.07 -11.62 11.49
N GLU A 11 16.00 -10.31 11.27
CA GLU A 11 14.74 -9.66 10.91
C GLU A 11 14.36 -10.28 9.57
N GLU A 12 13.58 -11.35 9.62
CA GLU A 12 12.81 -11.80 8.48
C GLU A 12 11.82 -10.68 8.19
N GLU A 13 12.28 -9.68 7.43
CA GLU A 13 11.42 -8.69 6.82
C GLU A 13 10.41 -9.53 6.05
N ILE A 14 9.20 -9.69 6.60
CA ILE A 14 8.08 -10.25 5.83
C ILE A 14 7.89 -9.24 4.72
N LYS A 15 8.61 -9.46 3.62
CA LYS A 15 8.61 -8.58 2.49
C LYS A 15 7.22 -8.73 1.92
N VAL A 16 6.36 -7.77 2.24
CA VAL A 16 5.04 -7.66 1.65
C VAL A 16 5.27 -7.75 0.15
N THR A 17 4.79 -8.82 -0.45
CA THR A 17 4.93 -8.98 -1.90
C THR A 17 3.97 -7.98 -2.51
N CYS A 18 4.52 -7.03 -3.27
CA CYS A 18 3.72 -6.04 -3.97
C CYS A 18 2.96 -6.74 -5.11
N VAL A 19 1.71 -7.12 -4.83
CA VAL A 19 0.83 -7.81 -5.78
C VAL A 19 -0.32 -6.86 -6.16
N PRO A 20 -0.22 -6.12 -7.28
CA PRO A 20 -1.21 -5.11 -7.66
C PRO A 20 -2.63 -5.66 -7.80
N THR A 21 -2.78 -6.94 -8.16
CA THR A 21 -4.09 -7.58 -8.35
C THR A 21 -4.88 -7.73 -7.06
N GLU A 22 -4.23 -7.73 -5.89
CA GLU A 22 -4.95 -7.72 -4.61
C GLU A 22 -5.60 -6.36 -4.30
N LEU A 23 -5.22 -5.28 -5.01
CA LEU A 23 -5.90 -3.99 -4.92
C LEU A 23 -7.15 -3.93 -5.83
N SER A 24 -7.51 -5.01 -6.52
CA SER A 24 -8.71 -5.07 -7.36
C SER A 24 -10.02 -4.68 -6.62
N PRO A 25 -10.22 -4.96 -5.32
CA PRO A 25 -11.40 -4.50 -4.59
C PRO A 25 -11.53 -2.97 -4.51
N CYS A 26 -10.44 -2.23 -4.74
CA CYS A 26 -10.42 -0.77 -4.75
C CYS A 26 -10.82 -0.17 -6.10
N LEU A 27 -10.83 -0.95 -7.19
CA LEU A 27 -11.09 -0.44 -8.54
C LEU A 27 -12.42 0.31 -8.66
N PRO A 28 -13.57 -0.18 -8.12
CA PRO A 28 -14.83 0.56 -8.22
C PRO A 28 -14.75 1.94 -7.58
N ALA A 29 -14.14 2.05 -6.39
CA ALA A 29 -13.99 3.31 -5.66
C ALA A 29 -13.04 4.28 -6.37
N VAL A 30 -11.94 3.76 -6.92
CA VAL A 30 -10.97 4.55 -7.68
C VAL A 30 -11.56 5.05 -9.02
N GLN A 31 -12.36 4.23 -9.69
CA GLN A 31 -12.96 4.57 -10.99
C GLN A 31 -14.17 5.51 -10.87
N THR A 32 -15.06 5.26 -9.90
CA THR A 32 -16.36 5.94 -9.81
C THR A 32 -16.45 6.97 -8.69
N ARG A 33 -15.40 7.10 -7.86
CA ARG A 33 -15.40 7.96 -6.66
C ARG A 33 -16.42 7.52 -5.60
N SER A 34 -16.81 6.25 -5.61
CA SER A 34 -17.65 5.63 -4.57
C SER A 34 -16.86 5.40 -3.27
N ASN A 35 -17.58 5.06 -2.19
CA ASN A 35 -16.93 4.60 -0.96
C ASN A 35 -16.14 3.30 -1.22
N PRO A 36 -14.95 3.12 -0.61
CA PRO A 36 -14.21 1.87 -0.67
C PRO A 36 -14.89 0.77 0.14
N SER A 37 -14.71 -0.47 -0.28
CA SER A 37 -15.12 -1.64 0.51
C SER A 37 -14.18 -1.85 1.70
N THR A 38 -14.64 -2.59 2.71
CA THR A 38 -13.78 -3.01 3.83
C THR A 38 -12.56 -3.78 3.33
N GLU A 39 -12.74 -4.67 2.36
CA GLU A 39 -11.66 -5.45 1.75
C GLU A 39 -10.63 -4.55 1.05
N CYS A 40 -11.07 -3.52 0.33
CA CYS A 40 -10.16 -2.54 -0.26
C CYS A 40 -9.28 -1.88 0.83
N CYS A 41 -9.88 -1.46 1.94
CA CYS A 41 -9.11 -0.83 3.02
C CYS A 41 -8.13 -1.79 3.71
N VAL A 42 -8.50 -3.07 3.86
CA VAL A 42 -7.58 -4.10 4.38
C VAL A 42 -6.38 -4.26 3.44
N LYS A 43 -6.63 -4.44 2.13
CA LYS A 43 -5.58 -4.63 1.13
C LYS A 43 -4.67 -3.41 0.95
N LEU A 44 -5.20 -2.19 1.07
CA LEU A 44 -4.37 -0.98 1.05
C LEU A 44 -3.42 -0.88 2.25
N LYS A 45 -3.85 -1.32 3.43
CA LYS A 45 -3.01 -1.33 4.63
C LYS A 45 -1.93 -2.40 4.55
N GLU A 46 -2.29 -3.59 4.07
CA GLU A 46 -1.34 -4.68 3.83
C GLU A 46 -0.23 -4.24 2.86
N GLN A 47 -0.58 -3.50 1.80
CA GLN A 47 0.36 -3.08 0.76
C GLN A 47 0.89 -1.65 0.91
N GLN A 48 0.83 -1.05 2.11
CA GLN A 48 1.22 0.35 2.30
C GLN A 48 2.65 0.66 1.82
N SER A 49 3.60 -0.25 2.04
CA SER A 49 5.00 -0.12 1.58
C SER A 49 5.15 -0.14 0.05
N CYS A 50 4.16 -0.67 -0.67
CA CYS A 50 4.18 -0.81 -2.14
C CYS A 50 3.57 0.40 -2.87
N LEU A 51 2.82 1.26 -2.16
CA LEU A 51 2.01 2.31 -2.78
C LEU A 51 2.82 3.28 -3.64
N CYS A 52 4.06 3.59 -3.25
CA CYS A 52 4.98 4.38 -4.07
C CYS A 52 5.13 3.81 -5.48
N GLY A 53 5.36 2.50 -5.60
CA GLY A 53 5.50 1.83 -6.90
C GLY A 53 4.23 1.85 -7.75
N TYR A 54 3.07 2.13 -7.14
CA TYR A 54 1.79 2.21 -7.82
C TYR A 54 1.47 3.63 -8.27
N ILE A 55 1.60 4.64 -7.41
CA ILE A 55 1.12 6.00 -7.68
C ILE A 55 1.89 6.73 -8.80
N TYR A 56 3.14 6.36 -9.09
CA TYR A 56 3.94 7.05 -10.12
C TYR A 56 3.73 6.54 -11.54
N LYS A 57 2.86 5.55 -11.78
CA LYS A 57 2.60 5.11 -13.16
C LYS A 57 1.68 6.10 -13.87
N PRO A 58 2.04 6.63 -15.06
CA PRO A 58 1.23 7.63 -15.79
C PRO A 58 -0.21 7.20 -16.05
N VAL A 59 -0.44 5.89 -16.20
CA VAL A 59 -1.77 5.30 -16.40
C VAL A 59 -2.77 5.62 -15.27
N PHE A 60 -2.29 5.90 -14.06
CA PHE A 60 -3.15 6.25 -12.92
C PHE A 60 -3.46 7.73 -12.80
N GLY A 61 -2.86 8.59 -13.64
CA GLY A 61 -3.05 10.05 -13.62
C GLY A 61 -4.53 10.48 -13.50
N PRO A 62 -5.44 9.97 -14.37
CA PRO A 62 -6.86 10.30 -14.30
C PRO A 62 -7.55 9.89 -12.98
N TYR A 63 -6.97 8.95 -12.25
CA TYR A 63 -7.55 8.35 -11.04
C TYR A 63 -6.91 8.84 -9.74
N LEU A 64 -5.81 9.61 -9.79
CA LEU A 64 -5.05 10.03 -8.60
C LEU A 64 -5.92 10.74 -7.56
N LYS A 65 -6.80 11.64 -7.99
CA LYS A 65 -7.70 12.35 -7.08
C LYS A 65 -8.66 11.40 -6.37
N ASN A 66 -9.14 10.35 -7.05
CA ASN A 66 -10.02 9.36 -6.45
C ASN A 66 -9.23 8.42 -5.53
N ALA A 67 -8.04 7.97 -5.95
CA ALA A 67 -7.13 7.17 -5.13
C ALA A 67 -6.75 7.89 -3.83
N GLN A 68 -6.48 9.20 -3.88
CA GLN A 68 -6.25 10.02 -2.68
C GLN A 68 -7.44 9.98 -1.72
N ASN A 69 -8.67 10.13 -2.22
CA ASN A 69 -9.86 10.03 -1.36
C ASN A 69 -10.00 8.64 -0.74
N VAL A 70 -9.76 7.59 -1.52
CA VAL A 70 -9.79 6.20 -1.04
C VAL A 70 -8.78 5.97 0.09
N LEU A 71 -7.53 6.43 -0.07
CA LEU A 71 -6.49 6.34 0.95
C LEU A 71 -6.91 7.06 2.24
N MET A 72 -7.42 8.29 2.12
CA MET A 72 -7.92 9.07 3.25
C MET A 72 -9.07 8.36 3.97
N THR A 73 -10.08 7.85 3.24
CA THR A 73 -11.22 7.12 3.82
C THR A 73 -10.79 5.83 4.52
N CYS A 74 -9.79 5.13 4.00
CA CYS A 74 -9.25 3.91 4.61
C CYS A 74 -8.26 4.18 5.76
N GLY A 75 -7.92 5.44 6.04
CA GLY A 75 -6.93 5.81 7.06
C GLY A 75 -5.50 5.43 6.69
N VAL A 76 -5.20 5.34 5.39
CA VAL A 76 -3.86 5.07 4.87
C VAL A 76 -3.23 6.40 4.46
N PRO A 77 -2.06 6.77 5.02
CA PRO A 77 -1.42 8.02 4.64
C PRO A 77 -1.06 8.01 3.15
N TYR A 78 -1.17 9.16 2.51
CA TYR A 78 -0.65 9.30 1.15
C TYR A 78 0.87 9.08 1.19
N PRO A 79 1.42 8.18 0.36
CA PRO A 79 2.82 7.80 0.46
C PRO A 79 3.71 8.99 0.09
N THR A 80 4.69 9.26 0.94
CA THR A 80 5.81 10.16 0.62
C THR A 80 6.94 9.33 0.04
N CYS A 81 7.20 9.57 -1.23
CA CYS A 81 8.30 9.05 -2.01
C CYS A 81 8.84 10.24 -2.83
#